data_AF-K2SV03-F1
#
_entry.id   AF-K2SV03-F1
#
_cell.length_a   1.000
_cell.length_b   1.000
_cell.length_c   1.000
_cell.angle_alpha   90.00
_cell.angle_beta   90.00
_cell.angle_gamma   90.00
#
_symmetry.space_group_name_H-M   'P 1'
#
loop_
_entity.id
_entity.type
_entity.pdbx_description
1 polymer ?
#
loop_
_entity_poly.entity_id
_entity_poly.type
_entity_poly.pdbx_seq_one_letter_code
_entity_poly.pdbx_strand_id
1 'polypeptide(L)'
;MHYIDKDSRGHLSIHALHKPEWGAASELCPQRGAVTYRLAPNRVNPMAGALHAAIFNVGRRTRQQILYWGAPLLAAYLLLQEITGLVPSIPGSDGKDGVA
;
A
#
# COMPACT_ATOMS: atom_id res chain seq x y z
N MET A 1 17.77 -24.81 18.31
CA MET A 1 16.57 -25.61 18.01
C MET A 1 15.42 -25.00 18.80
N HIS A 2 14.78 -23.97 18.25
CA HIS A 2 13.57 -23.42 18.85
C HIS A 2 12.41 -24.31 18.38
N TYR A 3 11.76 -24.99 19.32
CA TYR A 3 10.68 -25.91 19.04
C TYR A 3 9.38 -25.11 19.08
N ILE A 4 8.52 -25.29 18.08
CA ILE A 4 7.22 -24.61 18.03
C ILE A 4 6.42 -25.05 19.28
N ASP A 5 6.24 -24.12 20.21
CA ASP A 5 5.53 -24.34 21.47
C ASP A 5 4.07 -24.69 21.17
N LYS A 6 3.71 -25.96 21.43
CA LYS A 6 2.32 -26.42 21.40
C LYS A 6 1.72 -26.11 22.77
N ASP A 7 0.51 -25.56 22.78
CA ASP A 7 -0.30 -25.47 23.99
C ASP A 7 -0.42 -26.87 24.62
N SER A 8 -0.69 -26.93 25.92
CA SER A 8 -0.88 -28.13 26.75
C SER A 8 -1.91 -29.14 26.20
N ARG A 9 -2.67 -28.73 25.18
CA ARG A 9 -3.69 -29.49 24.45
C ARG A 9 -3.23 -29.99 23.08
N GLY A 10 -1.95 -29.87 22.74
CA GLY A 10 -1.37 -30.28 21.46
C GLY A 10 -1.68 -29.36 20.27
N HIS A 11 -2.42 -28.27 20.49
CA HIS A 11 -2.73 -27.26 19.49
C HIS A 11 -1.61 -26.22 19.41
N LEU A 12 -1.32 -25.73 18.20
CA LEU A 12 -0.35 -24.64 18.01
C LEU A 12 -0.87 -23.37 18.70
N SER A 13 -0.04 -22.68 19.48
CA SER A 13 -0.45 -21.41 20.07
C SER A 13 -0.86 -20.42 18.97
N ILE A 14 -1.94 -19.66 19.20
CA ILE A 14 -2.48 -18.69 18.24
C ILE A 14 -1.40 -17.66 17.84
N HIS A 15 -0.47 -17.38 18.76
CA HIS A 15 0.69 -16.51 18.53
C HIS A 15 1.70 -17.12 17.55
N ALA A 16 1.91 -18.43 17.57
CA ALA A 16 2.80 -19.14 16.65
C ALA A 16 2.21 -19.26 15.23
N LEU A 17 0.87 -19.36 15.14
CA LEU A 17 0.16 -19.42 13.86
C LEU A 17 0.18 -18.07 13.12
N HIS A 18 0.01 -16.96 13.83
CA HIS A 18 -0.15 -15.63 13.23
C HIS A 18 1.18 -15.01 12.74
N LYS A 19 2.28 -15.21 13.46
CA LYS A 19 3.62 -14.74 13.07
C LYS A 19 4.66 -15.83 13.32
N PRO A 20 4.84 -16.75 12.35
CA PRO A 20 5.82 -17.81 12.51
C PRO A 20 7.25 -17.25 12.56
N GLU A 21 8.08 -17.86 13.39
CA GLU A 21 9.52 -17.63 13.42
C GLU A 21 10.22 -18.23 12.20
N TRP A 22 11.51 -17.92 12.03
CA TRP A 22 12.32 -18.49 10.95
C TRP A 22 12.28 -20.03 10.99
N GLY A 23 11.89 -20.65 9.88
CA GLY A 23 11.74 -22.12 9.75
C GLY A 23 10.33 -22.65 10.03
N ALA A 24 9.52 -21.96 10.82
CA ALA A 24 8.14 -22.38 11.12
C ALA A 24 7.15 -22.02 9.99
N ALA A 25 7.46 -21.02 9.17
CA ALA A 25 6.59 -20.56 8.09
C ALA A 25 6.37 -21.64 6.99
N SER A 26 7.38 -22.49 6.75
CA SER A 26 7.29 -23.58 5.77
C SER A 26 6.39 -24.73 6.21
N GLU A 27 6.08 -24.85 7.50
CA GLU A 27 5.17 -25.89 8.01
C GLU A 27 3.71 -25.50 7.81
N LEU A 28 3.40 -24.20 7.85
CA LEU A 28 2.05 -23.66 7.61
C LEU A 28 1.68 -23.60 6.11
N CYS A 29 2.67 -23.35 5.25
CA CYS A 29 2.51 -23.35 3.81
C CYS A 29 3.62 -24.20 3.17
N PRO A 30 3.43 -25.53 3.08
CA PRO A 30 4.45 -26.42 2.53
C PRO A 30 4.67 -26.14 1.03
N GLN A 31 5.82 -25.57 0.70
CA GLN A 31 6.25 -25.35 -0.68
C GLN A 31 7.26 -26.44 -1.09
N ARG A 32 6.91 -27.19 -2.14
CA ARG A 32 7.80 -28.19 -2.77
C ARG A 32 7.94 -27.86 -4.26
N GLY A 33 9.15 -27.97 -4.80
CA GLY A 33 9.43 -27.81 -6.23
C GLY A 33 9.66 -26.38 -6.73
N ALA A 34 9.67 -25.37 -5.86
CA ALA A 34 10.04 -24.00 -6.23
C ALA A 34 11.53 -23.76 -5.96
N VAL A 35 12.29 -23.38 -6.99
CA VAL A 35 13.71 -23.01 -6.88
C VAL A 35 13.85 -21.53 -7.23
N THR A 36 14.43 -20.75 -6.32
CA THR A 36 14.66 -19.31 -6.53
C THR A 36 16.14 -19.01 -6.70
N TYR A 37 16.48 -18.35 -7.81
CA TYR A 37 17.83 -17.87 -8.10
C TYR A 37 17.90 -16.37 -7.91
N ARG A 38 19.01 -15.88 -7.33
CA ARG A 38 19.26 -14.44 -7.12
C ARG A 38 20.72 -14.12 -7.39
N LEU A 39 20.99 -12.93 -7.94
CA LEU A 39 22.34 -12.39 -8.07
C LEU A 39 22.65 -11.51 -6.85
N ALA A 40 23.92 -11.48 -6.43
CA ALA A 40 24.36 -10.58 -5.36
C ALA A 40 24.09 -9.11 -5.74
N PRO A 41 23.54 -8.27 -4.84
CA PRO A 41 23.20 -6.88 -5.15
C PRO A 41 24.39 -6.02 -5.61
N ASN A 42 25.60 -6.34 -5.13
CA ASN A 42 26.85 -5.66 -5.53
C ASN A 42 27.26 -5.92 -6.99
N ARG A 43 26.55 -6.80 -7.70
CA ARG A 43 26.84 -7.18 -9.09
C ARG A 43 25.73 -6.74 -10.05
N VAL A 44 24.70 -6.04 -9.56
CA VAL A 44 23.66 -5.40 -10.39
C VAL A 44 23.77 -3.88 -10.27
N ASN A 45 23.43 -3.17 -11.33
CA ASN A 45 23.19 -1.73 -11.24
C ASN A 45 21.76 -1.52 -10.70
N PRO A 46 21.58 -0.92 -9.51
CA PRO A 46 20.28 -0.82 -8.83
C PRO A 46 19.26 0.04 -9.58
N MET A 47 19.72 0.93 -10.48
CA MET A 47 18.84 1.80 -11.27
C MET A 47 18.81 1.43 -12.76
N ALA A 48 19.40 0.30 -13.15
CA ALA A 48 19.33 -0.17 -14.52
C ALA A 48 17.86 -0.34 -14.96
N GLY A 49 17.48 0.36 -16.02
CA GLY A 49 16.14 0.29 -16.59
C GLY A 49 15.04 0.94 -15.76
N ALA A 50 15.36 1.67 -14.68
CA ALA A 50 14.36 2.30 -13.81
C ALA A 50 13.43 3.25 -14.57
N LEU A 51 13.94 4.05 -15.50
CA LEU A 51 13.10 4.99 -16.27
C LEU A 51 12.09 4.28 -17.17
N HIS A 52 12.56 3.35 -18.01
CA HIS A 52 11.67 2.63 -18.93
C HIS A 52 10.72 1.69 -18.17
N ALA A 53 11.22 0.91 -17.21
CA ALA A 53 10.41 -0.06 -16.49
C ALA A 53 9.46 0.61 -15.47
N ALA A 54 9.88 1.65 -14.76
CA ALA A 54 9.04 2.27 -13.73
C ALA A 54 7.87 3.05 -14.33
N ILE A 55 8.07 3.82 -15.41
CA ILE A 55 7.00 4.64 -16.00
C ILE A 55 5.83 3.76 -16.44
N PHE A 56 6.08 2.70 -17.21
CA PHE A 56 5.02 1.80 -17.67
C PHE A 56 4.39 1.00 -16.52
N ASN A 57 5.19 0.60 -15.52
CA ASN A 57 4.71 -0.16 -14.39
C ASN A 57 3.84 0.68 -13.44
N VAL A 58 4.21 1.94 -13.22
CA VAL A 58 3.41 2.92 -12.48
C VAL A 58 2.13 3.22 -13.26
N GLY A 59 2.22 3.56 -14.55
CA GLY A 59 1.04 3.85 -15.37
C GLY A 59 0.01 2.72 -15.39
N ARG A 60 0.45 1.47 -15.58
CA ARG A 60 -0.45 0.30 -15.58
C ARG A 60 -1.12 0.09 -14.22
N ARG A 61 -0.39 0.24 -13.12
CA ARG A 61 -0.93 0.06 -11.75
C ARG A 61 -1.86 1.20 -11.36
N THR A 62 -1.50 2.44 -11.64
CA THR A 62 -2.33 3.62 -11.36
C THR A 62 -3.66 3.53 -12.10
N ARG A 63 -3.66 3.08 -13.38
CA ARG A 63 -4.90 2.91 -14.15
C ARG A 63 -5.89 1.94 -13.51
N GLN A 64 -5.40 0.87 -12.87
CA GLN A 64 -6.28 -0.10 -12.21
C GLN A 64 -6.86 0.41 -10.88
N GLN A 65 -6.24 1.42 -10.28
CA GLN A 65 -6.61 1.93 -8.96
C GLN A 65 -7.30 3.29 -8.99
N ILE A 66 -7.10 4.07 -10.06
CA ILE A 66 -7.58 5.45 -10.19
C ILE A 66 -9.09 5.58 -10.00
N LEU A 67 -9.88 4.57 -10.37
CA LEU A 67 -11.34 4.62 -10.20
C LEU A 67 -11.77 4.40 -8.75
N TYR A 68 -11.01 3.64 -7.96
CA TYR A 68 -11.38 3.33 -6.59
C TYR A 68 -11.21 4.52 -5.64
N TRP A 69 -10.23 5.38 -5.90
CA TRP A 69 -9.97 6.56 -5.07
C TRP A 69 -10.24 7.87 -5.82
N GLY A 70 -10.00 7.95 -7.13
CA GLY A 70 -10.21 9.17 -7.90
C GLY A 70 -11.69 9.53 -8.07
N ALA A 71 -12.55 8.52 -8.28
CA ALA A 71 -13.99 8.76 -8.38
C ALA A 71 -14.62 9.31 -7.08
N PRO A 72 -14.39 8.72 -5.90
CA PRO A 72 -14.94 9.30 -4.66
C PRO A 72 -14.32 10.65 -4.30
N LEU A 73 -13.03 10.89 -4.59
CA LEU A 73 -12.42 12.21 -4.37
C LEU A 73 -13.03 13.29 -5.25
N LEU A 74 -13.29 12.99 -6.53
CA LEU A 74 -13.95 13.91 -7.44
C LEU A 74 -15.37 14.21 -6.96
N ALA A 75 -16.13 13.19 -6.58
CA ALA A 75 -17.47 13.37 -6.03
C ALA A 75 -17.46 14.23 -4.75
N ALA A 76 -16.53 13.98 -3.83
CA ALA A 76 -16.37 14.77 -2.61
C ALA A 76 -16.02 16.24 -2.90
N TYR A 77 -15.16 16.49 -3.90
CA TYR A 77 -14.80 17.85 -4.31
C TYR A 77 -16.02 18.62 -4.84
N LEU A 78 -16.83 17.99 -5.69
CA LEU A 78 -18.05 18.61 -6.22
C LEU A 78 -19.05 18.92 -5.10
N LEU A 79 -19.28 17.97 -4.18
CA LEU A 79 -20.15 18.18 -3.03
C LEU A 79 -19.64 19.31 -2.11
N LEU A 80 -18.33 19.38 -1.88
CA LEU A 80 -17.73 20.44 -1.09
C LEU A 80 -17.92 21.81 -1.75
N GLN A 81 -17.80 21.89 -3.08
CA GLN A 81 -18.01 23.12 -3.83
C GLN A 81 -19.47 23.60 -3.70
N GLU A 82 -20.44 22.68 -3.78
CA GLU A 82 -21.85 22.99 -3.57
C GLU A 82 -22.11 23.48 -2.14
N ILE A 83 -21.57 22.79 -1.12
CA ILE A 83 -21.70 23.20 0.28
C ILE A 83 -21.07 24.57 0.52
N THR A 84 -19.89 24.83 -0.06
CA THR A 84 -19.18 26.11 0.08
C THR A 84 -19.97 27.26 -0.52
N GLY A 85 -20.70 27.02 -1.62
CA GLY A 85 -21.63 28.01 -2.21
C GLY A 85 -22.89 28.26 -1.37
N LEU A 86 -23.24 27.35 -0.46
CA LEU A 86 -24.39 27.45 0.44
C LEU A 86 -24.03 28.01 1.81
N VAL A 87 -22.76 27.98 2.20
CA VAL A 87 -22.26 28.62 3.42
C VAL A 87 -22.13 30.12 3.17
N PRO A 88 -22.93 30.98 3.81
CA PRO A 88 -22.71 32.41 3.74
C PRO A 88 -21.32 32.71 4.33
N SER A 89 -20.48 33.39 3.55
CA SER A 89 -19.17 33.87 4.00
C SER A 89 -19.32 34.56 5.36
N ILE A 90 -18.51 34.15 6.35
CA ILE A 90 -18.39 34.94 7.58
C ILE A 90 -17.92 36.34 7.16
N PRO A 91 -18.69 37.41 7.46
CA PRO A 91 -18.32 38.75 7.05
C PRO A 91 -16.97 39.10 7.69
N GLY A 92 -15.94 39.32 6.86
CA GLY A 92 -14.65 39.86 7.30
C GLY A 92 -13.38 39.06 7.01
N SER A 93 -13.37 38.06 6.12
CA SER A 93 -12.11 37.39 5.70
C SER A 93 -11.77 37.52 4.21
N ASP A 94 -12.58 38.27 3.45
CA ASP A 94 -12.30 38.59 2.06
C ASP A 94 -11.23 39.68 1.98
N GLY A 95 -9.96 39.28 1.91
CA GLY A 95 -8.84 40.11 1.46
C GLY A 95 -8.94 40.45 -0.03
N LYS A 96 -10.10 40.94 -0.47
CA LYS A 96 -10.37 41.48 -1.80
C LYS A 96 -10.55 43.00 -1.71
N ASP A 97 -9.68 43.62 -0.95
CA ASP A 97 -9.30 45.03 -1.02
C ASP A 97 -8.00 45.13 -1.83
N GLY A 98 -8.13 45.26 -3.15
CA GLY A 98 -7.05 45.79 -3.98
C GLY A 98 -6.70 45.02 -5.24
N VAL A 99 -7.58 45.02 -6.24
CA VAL A 99 -7.17 45.34 -7.61
C VAL A 99 -8.33 46.10 -8.28
N ALA A 100 -8.01 47.31 -8.73
CA ALA A 100 -8.87 48.24 -9.45
C ALA A 100 -9.15 47.81 -10.89
#